data_AF-A0A7J0CV49-F1
#
_entry.id   AF-A0A7J0CV49-F1
#
_cell.length_a   1.000
_cell.length_b   1.000
_cell.length_c   1.000
_cell.angle_alpha   90.00
_cell.angle_beta   90.00
_cell.angle_gamma   90.00
#
_symmetry.space_group_name_H-M   'P 1'
#
loop_
_entity.id
_entity.type
_entity.pdbx_description
1 polymer ?
#
loop_
_entity_poly.entity_id
_entity_poly.type
_entity_poly.pdbx_seq_one_letter_code
_entity_poly.pdbx_strand_id
1 'polypeptide(L)'
;MSQANYSAAKGGIISLVRSAALGLHRYGVTANAVAPVARTRMSAGVPMELAEIGEPEDVAALVVYLLSERARAERITGQVYTIAGPKIAVWAQPRELRAGYAEGAAWTPERIADFLPGTVGVDPMPMLARVEEMAAAARAGARPNQPSSPSGD
;
A
#
# COMPACT_ATOMS: atom_id res chain seq x y z
N MET A 1 7.94 -7.87 12.65
CA MET A 1 6.80 -8.75 12.97
C MET A 1 5.83 -8.73 11.81
N SER A 2 5.69 -9.83 11.08
CA SER A 2 4.62 -9.99 10.09
C SER A 2 3.43 -10.60 10.81
N GLN A 3 2.32 -9.86 10.93
CA GLN A 3 1.05 -10.45 11.35
C GLN A 3 0.42 -11.13 10.14
N ALA A 4 0.92 -12.32 9.78
CA ALA A 4 0.54 -12.99 8.53
C ALA A 4 -0.98 -13.17 8.38
N ASN A 5 -1.67 -13.52 9.47
CA ASN A 5 -3.14 -13.60 9.51
C ASN A 5 -3.82 -12.25 9.24
N TYR A 6 -3.37 -11.18 9.89
CA TYR A 6 -3.89 -9.83 9.68
C TYR A 6 -3.62 -9.35 8.25
N SER A 7 -2.39 -9.53 7.76
CA SER A 7 -2.00 -9.17 6.39
C SER A 7 -2.81 -9.92 5.34
N ALA A 8 -3.04 -11.23 5.53
CA ALA A 8 -3.88 -12.02 4.64
C ALA A 8 -5.33 -11.50 4.64
N ALA A 9 -5.91 -11.26 5.82
CA ALA A 9 -7.27 -10.75 5.95
C ALA A 9 -7.43 -9.35 5.31
N LYS A 10 -6.48 -8.43 5.55
CA LYS A 10 -6.51 -7.07 4.98
C LYS A 10 -6.23 -7.07 3.48
N GLY A 11 -5.35 -7.95 2.99
CA GLY A 11 -5.16 -8.19 1.56
C GLY A 11 -6.46 -8.69 0.88
N GLY A 12 -7.20 -9.57 1.56
CA GLY A 12 -8.51 -10.03 1.09
C GLY A 12 -9.54 -8.91 0.92
N ILE A 13 -9.55 -7.93 1.83
CA ILE A 13 -10.42 -6.75 1.72
C ILE A 13 -10.09 -5.92 0.47
N ILE A 14 -8.81 -5.70 0.17
CA ILE A 14 -8.38 -4.95 -1.02
C ILE A 14 -8.86 -5.66 -2.29
N SER A 15 -8.69 -6.98 -2.37
CA SER A 15 -9.17 -7.79 -3.51
C SER A 15 -10.70 -7.76 -3.63
N LEU A 16 -11.42 -7.85 -2.52
CA LEU A 16 -12.89 -7.76 -2.49
C LEU A 16 -13.37 -6.40 -3.03
N VAL A 17 -12.75 -5.30 -2.59
CA VAL A 17 -13.08 -3.94 -3.05
C VAL A 17 -12.90 -3.81 -4.56
N ARG A 18 -11.82 -4.35 -5.13
CA ARG A 18 -11.59 -4.32 -6.59
C ARG A 18 -12.65 -5.11 -7.35
N SER A 19 -13.00 -6.30 -6.85
CA SER A 19 -14.06 -7.13 -7.44
C SER A 19 -15.42 -6.41 -7.40
N ALA A 20 -15.77 -5.84 -6.25
CA ALA A 20 -17.01 -5.08 -6.07
C ALA A 20 -17.06 -3.83 -6.96
N ALA A 21 -15.97 -3.07 -7.03
CA ALA A 21 -15.86 -1.88 -7.87
C ALA A 21 -16.11 -2.20 -9.35
N LEU A 22 -15.56 -3.31 -9.85
CA LEU A 22 -15.76 -3.77 -11.22
C LEU A 22 -17.18 -4.32 -11.44
N GLY A 23 -17.60 -5.28 -10.60
CA GLY A 23 -18.86 -6.01 -10.77
C GLY A 23 -20.10 -5.15 -10.57
N LEU A 24 -20.00 -4.10 -9.74
CA LEU A 24 -21.12 -3.22 -9.42
C LEU A 24 -21.13 -1.92 -10.23
N HIS A 25 -20.10 -1.68 -11.06
CA HIS A 25 -19.97 -0.45 -11.85
C HIS A 25 -21.23 -0.13 -12.68
N ARG A 26 -21.79 -1.15 -13.35
CA ARG A 26 -23.01 -1.02 -14.17
C ARG A 26 -24.26 -0.58 -13.39
N TYR A 27 -24.26 -0.71 -12.06
CA TYR A 27 -25.36 -0.29 -11.20
C TYR A 27 -25.10 1.08 -10.54
N GLY A 28 -24.02 1.75 -10.91
CA GLY A 28 -23.65 3.04 -10.34
C GLY A 28 -23.18 2.96 -8.88
N VAL A 29 -22.73 1.79 -8.43
CA VAL A 29 -22.18 1.60 -7.08
C VAL A 29 -20.67 1.71 -7.12
N THR A 30 -20.11 2.51 -6.22
CA THR A 30 -18.66 2.67 -6.01
C THR A 30 -18.19 1.85 -4.82
N ALA A 31 -16.98 1.29 -4.88
CA ALA A 31 -16.35 0.61 -3.75
C ALA A 31 -14.89 1.04 -3.62
N ASN A 32 -14.48 1.48 -2.43
CA ASN A 32 -13.11 1.90 -2.13
C ASN A 32 -12.68 1.33 -0.78
N ALA A 33 -11.36 1.25 -0.54
CA ALA A 33 -10.78 0.85 0.72
C ALA A 33 -10.03 2.02 1.36
N VAL A 34 -10.07 2.09 2.69
CA VAL A 34 -9.26 3.01 3.48
C VAL A 34 -8.30 2.20 4.34
N ALA A 35 -7.02 2.54 4.30
CA ALA A 35 -5.93 2.01 5.10
C ALA A 35 -5.56 3.07 6.16
N PRO A 36 -6.23 3.07 7.32
CA PRO A 36 -6.10 4.13 8.31
C PRO A 36 -4.81 4.03 9.12
N VAL A 37 -4.26 5.20 9.46
CA VAL A 37 -3.20 5.37 10.45
C VAL A 37 -3.66 6.42 11.45
N ALA A 38 -4.27 5.95 12.54
CA ALA A 38 -4.88 6.81 13.55
C ALA A 38 -4.58 6.31 14.96
N ARG A 39 -4.57 7.22 15.92
CA ARG A 39 -4.40 6.94 17.35
C ARG A 39 -5.63 6.21 17.90
N THR A 40 -5.47 4.94 18.21
CA THR A 40 -6.52 4.09 18.76
C THR A 40 -5.94 3.14 19.80
N ARG A 41 -6.81 2.45 20.55
CA ARG A 41 -6.38 1.36 21.45
C ARG A 41 -5.57 0.28 20.70
N MET A 42 -5.89 0.03 19.42
CA MET A 42 -5.18 -0.94 18.58
C MET A 42 -3.76 -0.49 18.23
N SER A 43 -3.54 0.81 18.04
CA SER A 43 -2.21 1.35 17.69
C SER A 43 -1.33 1.66 18.91
N ALA A 44 -1.89 1.66 20.12
CA ALA A 44 -1.17 2.01 21.36
C ALA A 44 0.01 1.08 21.69
N GLY A 45 -0.07 -0.20 21.29
CA GLY A 45 0.99 -1.20 21.49
C GLY A 45 1.89 -1.44 20.29
N VAL A 46 1.66 -0.72 19.18
CA VAL A 46 2.48 -0.85 17.98
C VAL A 46 3.53 0.26 18.03
N PRO A 47 4.85 -0.04 17.91
CA PRO A 47 5.90 0.97 17.78
C PRO A 47 5.72 1.74 16.46
N MET A 48 4.78 2.67 16.45
CA MET A 48 4.45 3.53 15.34
C MET A 48 5.20 4.84 15.58
N GLU A 49 6.50 4.88 15.28
CA GLU A 49 7.18 6.16 15.03
C GLU A 49 6.72 6.68 13.65
N LEU A 50 5.43 6.98 13.54
CA LEU A 50 4.86 7.66 12.39
C LEU A 50 4.75 9.13 12.76
N ALA A 51 5.62 9.94 12.16
CA ALA A 51 5.58 11.39 12.27
C ALA A 51 4.21 11.99 11.89
N GLU A 52 3.38 11.22 11.17
CA GLU A 52 2.08 11.63 10.62
C GLU A 52 0.90 10.83 11.21
N ILE A 53 1.00 10.24 12.41
CA ILE A 53 -0.18 9.58 13.01
C ILE A 53 -1.29 10.62 13.27
N GLY A 54 -2.48 10.35 12.70
CA GLY A 54 -3.64 11.23 12.86
C GLY A 54 -4.58 10.80 13.99
N GLU A 55 -5.69 11.51 14.08
CA GLU A 55 -6.81 11.15 14.94
C GLU A 55 -7.90 10.41 14.14
N PRO A 56 -8.78 9.62 14.79
CA PRO A 56 -9.85 8.89 14.10
C PRO A 56 -10.77 9.79 13.25
N GLU A 57 -10.91 11.06 13.62
CA GLU A 57 -11.70 12.07 12.93
C GLU A 57 -11.16 12.38 11.52
N ASP A 58 -9.84 12.34 11.33
CA ASP A 58 -9.22 12.51 10.01
C ASP A 58 -9.69 11.39 9.06
N VAL A 59 -9.68 10.15 9.57
CA VAL A 59 -10.17 8.97 8.83
C VAL A 59 -11.66 9.13 8.50
N ALA A 60 -12.45 9.58 9.48
CA ALA A 60 -13.88 9.79 9.30
C ALA A 60 -14.17 10.82 8.20
N ALA A 61 -13.40 11.91 8.12
CA ALA A 61 -13.56 12.93 7.08
C ALA A 61 -13.38 12.34 5.67
N LEU A 62 -12.37 11.51 5.43
CA LEU A 62 -12.19 10.84 4.14
C LEU A 62 -13.32 9.84 3.84
N VAL A 63 -13.76 9.08 4.83
CA VAL A 63 -14.87 8.12 4.66
C VAL A 63 -16.17 8.86 4.28
N VAL A 64 -16.49 9.95 4.97
CA VAL A 64 -17.66 10.79 4.66
C VAL A 64 -17.55 11.36 3.24
N TYR A 65 -16.36 11.82 2.82
CA TYR A 65 -16.14 12.28 1.45
C TYR A 65 -16.42 11.18 0.43
N LEU A 66 -15.86 9.97 0.61
CA LEU A 66 -16.04 8.85 -0.32
C LEU A 66 -17.49 8.38 -0.42
N LEU A 67 -18.31 8.63 0.60
CA LEU A 67 -19.75 8.33 0.64
C LEU A 67 -20.62 9.48 0.10
N SER A 68 -20.03 10.61 -0.28
CA SER A 68 -20.76 11.79 -0.75
C SER A 68 -21.19 11.70 -2.22
N GLU A 69 -22.20 12.50 -2.59
CA GLU A 69 -22.63 12.64 -4.00
C GLU A 69 -21.50 13.20 -4.88
N ARG A 70 -20.61 14.02 -4.32
CA ARG A 70 -19.45 14.54 -5.05
C ARG A 70 -18.49 13.42 -5.46
N ALA A 71 -18.11 12.55 -4.52
CA ALA A 71 -17.25 11.41 -4.84
C ALA A 71 -17.91 10.44 -5.83
N ARG A 72 -19.24 10.27 -5.73
CA ARG A 72 -20.03 9.50 -6.70
C ARG A 72 -20.01 10.13 -8.10
N ALA A 73 -20.21 11.44 -8.22
CA ALA A 73 -20.17 12.17 -9.49
C ALA A 73 -18.78 12.08 -10.15
N GLU A 74 -17.72 12.12 -9.36
CA GLU A 74 -16.33 11.91 -9.78
C GLU A 74 -16.01 10.43 -10.12
N ARG A 75 -16.94 9.52 -9.83
CA ARG A 75 -16.82 8.05 -10.02
C ARG A 75 -15.59 7.45 -9.32
N ILE A 76 -15.28 7.92 -8.10
CA ILE A 76 -14.18 7.37 -7.32
C ILE A 76 -14.51 5.92 -6.93
N THR A 77 -13.84 4.96 -7.55
CA THR A 77 -14.06 3.52 -7.30
C THR A 77 -12.78 2.71 -7.50
N GLY A 78 -12.69 1.56 -6.83
CA GLY A 78 -11.57 0.63 -6.89
C GLY A 78 -10.28 1.14 -6.25
N GLN A 79 -10.34 2.24 -5.48
CA GLN A 79 -9.17 2.87 -4.89
C GLN A 79 -8.87 2.31 -3.50
N VAL A 80 -7.59 2.36 -3.14
CA VAL A 80 -7.11 2.14 -1.77
C VAL A 80 -6.41 3.41 -1.33
N TYR A 81 -6.95 4.09 -0.32
CA TYR A 81 -6.37 5.31 0.22
C TYR A 81 -5.75 5.07 1.59
N THR A 82 -4.54 5.56 1.83
CA THR A 82 -4.02 5.77 3.18
C THR A 82 -4.38 7.17 3.65
N ILE A 83 -4.81 7.28 4.90
CA ILE A 83 -4.95 8.54 5.61
C ILE A 83 -4.25 8.47 6.96
N ALA A 84 -3.38 9.46 7.20
CA ALA A 84 -2.51 9.55 8.36
C ALA A 84 -2.32 11.04 8.69
N GLY A 85 -3.08 11.54 9.66
CA GLY A 85 -3.09 12.96 10.02
C GLY A 85 -3.34 13.83 8.78
N PRO A 86 -2.43 14.77 8.43
CA PRO A 86 -2.61 15.64 7.27
C PRO A 86 -2.39 14.94 5.91
N LYS A 87 -1.89 13.69 5.89
CA LYS A 87 -1.55 12.99 4.65
C LYS A 87 -2.72 12.14 4.15
N ILE A 88 -3.06 12.31 2.88
CA ILE A 88 -3.86 11.36 2.10
C ILE A 88 -2.98 10.85 0.95
N ALA A 89 -2.91 9.53 0.78
CA ALA A 89 -2.16 8.90 -0.31
C ALA A 89 -3.04 7.84 -1.00
N VAL A 90 -2.88 7.68 -2.31
CA VAL A 90 -3.52 6.62 -3.09
C VAL A 90 -2.51 5.53 -3.41
N TRP A 91 -2.90 4.27 -3.26
CA TRP A 91 -2.07 3.13 -3.67
C TRP A 91 -2.37 2.77 -5.12
N ALA A 92 -1.31 2.48 -5.88
CA ALA A 92 -1.44 2.07 -7.27
C ALA A 92 -2.24 0.76 -7.38
N GLN A 93 -3.07 0.67 -8.43
CA GLN A 93 -3.66 -0.61 -8.79
C GLN A 93 -2.61 -1.51 -9.44
N PRO A 94 -2.60 -2.82 -9.16
CA PRO A 94 -1.68 -3.74 -9.80
C PRO A 94 -2.02 -3.80 -11.30
N ARG A 95 -0.97 -3.67 -12.10
CA ARG A 95 -1.01 -3.81 -13.56
C ARG A 95 0.15 -4.68 -13.99
N GLU A 96 0.01 -5.32 -15.15
CA GLU A 96 1.14 -5.96 -15.80
C GLU A 96 2.22 -4.90 -16.06
N LEU A 97 3.44 -5.16 -15.56
CA LEU A 97 4.58 -4.25 -15.74
C LEU A 97 5.37 -4.61 -16.99
N ARG A 98 5.69 -5.91 -17.14
CA ARG A 98 6.45 -6.48 -18.24
C ARG A 98 5.96 -7.90 -18.48
N ALA A 99 5.97 -8.32 -19.73
CA ALA A 99 5.63 -9.67 -20.15
C ALA A 99 6.59 -10.13 -21.24
N GLY A 100 6.65 -11.45 -21.42
CA GLY A 100 7.48 -12.09 -22.41
C GLY A 100 6.81 -13.37 -22.88
N TYR A 101 7.05 -13.73 -24.14
CA TYR A 101 6.43 -14.89 -24.78
C TYR A 101 7.48 -15.93 -25.12
N ALA A 102 7.11 -17.20 -25.02
CA ALA A 102 7.98 -18.29 -25.44
C ALA A 102 8.13 -18.26 -26.97
N GLU A 103 9.35 -18.47 -27.45
CA GLU A 103 9.59 -18.73 -28.87
C GLU A 103 9.30 -20.20 -29.17
N GLY A 104 8.12 -20.47 -29.72
CA GLY A 104 7.72 -21.81 -30.15
C GLY A 104 7.19 -22.70 -29.02
N ALA A 105 8.00 -23.69 -28.60
CA ALA A 105 7.56 -24.72 -27.65
C ALA A 105 7.27 -24.17 -26.25
N ALA A 106 6.52 -24.93 -25.44
CA ALA A 106 6.16 -24.54 -24.07
C ALA A 106 7.38 -24.22 -23.18
N TRP A 107 7.16 -23.43 -22.13
CA TRP A 107 8.18 -23.12 -21.14
C TRP A 107 8.73 -24.38 -20.45
N THR A 108 10.05 -24.42 -20.24
CA THR A 108 10.71 -25.34 -19.31
C THR A 108 11.43 -24.54 -18.23
N PRO A 109 11.73 -25.11 -17.05
CA PRO A 109 12.48 -24.40 -16.01
C PRO A 109 13.80 -23.81 -16.51
N GLU A 110 14.52 -24.53 -17.38
CA GLU A 110 15.79 -24.09 -17.98
C GLU A 110 15.59 -22.87 -18.88
N ARG A 111 14.59 -22.91 -19.76
CA ARG A 111 14.26 -21.75 -20.61
C ARG A 111 13.84 -20.54 -19.80
N ILE A 112 13.11 -20.73 -18.70
CA ILE A 112 12.72 -19.64 -17.80
C ILE A 112 13.97 -19.07 -17.11
N ALA A 113 14.90 -19.91 -16.66
CA ALA A 113 16.12 -19.46 -16.00
C ALA A 113 16.96 -18.55 -16.91
N ASP A 114 17.03 -18.86 -18.20
CA ASP A 114 17.72 -18.03 -19.19
C ASP A 114 16.92 -16.76 -19.57
N PHE A 115 15.59 -16.87 -19.70
CA PHE A 115 14.72 -15.81 -20.19
C PHE A 115 14.35 -14.75 -19.14
N LEU A 116 14.02 -15.20 -17.93
CA LEU A 116 13.42 -14.38 -16.89
C LEU A 116 14.32 -13.19 -16.50
N PRO A 117 15.63 -13.36 -16.20
CA PRO A 117 16.46 -12.26 -15.72
C PRO A 117 16.64 -11.13 -16.75
N GLY A 118 16.72 -11.47 -18.04
CA GLY A 118 16.98 -10.51 -19.12
C GLY A 118 15.74 -9.86 -19.74
N THR A 119 14.56 -10.49 -19.62
CA THR A 119 13.35 -10.02 -20.32
C THR A 119 12.28 -9.47 -19.40
N VAL A 120 11.72 -10.32 -18.51
CA VAL A 120 10.67 -9.89 -17.56
C VAL A 120 11.30 -9.23 -16.33
N GLY A 121 12.42 -9.79 -15.89
CA GLY A 121 13.23 -9.34 -14.77
C GLY A 121 12.54 -9.50 -13.42
N VAL A 122 13.06 -8.76 -12.44
CA VAL A 122 12.49 -8.64 -11.09
C VAL A 122 12.16 -7.18 -10.82
N ASP A 123 11.04 -6.93 -10.13
CA ASP A 123 10.75 -5.63 -9.55
C ASP A 123 11.19 -5.67 -8.07
N PRO A 124 12.18 -4.87 -7.64
CA PRO A 124 12.67 -4.93 -6.28
C PRO A 124 11.56 -4.57 -5.29
N MET A 125 11.48 -5.32 -4.18
CA MET A 125 10.55 -5.00 -3.10
C MET A 125 11.09 -3.80 -2.31
N PRO A 126 10.45 -2.61 -2.35
CA PRO A 126 11.02 -1.42 -1.71
C PRO A 126 11.19 -1.57 -0.19
N MET A 127 10.36 -2.39 0.44
CA MET A 127 10.44 -2.67 1.87
C MET A 127 11.70 -3.45 2.26
N LEU A 128 12.22 -4.32 1.38
CA LEU A 128 13.46 -5.04 1.65
C LEU A 128 14.66 -4.09 1.63
N ALA A 129 14.71 -3.17 0.66
CA ALA A 129 15.73 -2.13 0.61
C ALA A 129 15.73 -1.28 1.89
N ARG A 130 14.55 -0.86 2.37
CA ARG A 130 14.44 -0.14 3.66
C ARG A 130 14.94 -0.96 4.85
N VAL A 131 14.65 -2.27 4.89
CA VAL A 131 15.15 -3.14 5.97
C VAL A 131 16.67 -3.24 5.94
N GLU A 132 17.27 -3.34 4.75
CA GLU A 132 18.72 -3.36 4.57
C GLU A 132 19.37 -2.04 5.02
N GLU A 133 18.78 -0.90 4.65
CA GLU A 133 19.20 0.44 5.10
C GLU A 133 19.15 0.57 6.62
N MET A 134 18.04 0.16 7.25
CA MET A 134 17.89 0.18 8.70
C MET A 134 18.92 -0.70 9.39
N ALA A 135 19.17 -1.90 8.84
CA ALA A 135 20.17 -2.81 9.36
C ALA A 135 21.59 -2.22 9.24
N ALA A 136 21.89 -1.50 8.14
CA ALA A 136 23.15 -0.80 7.95
C ALA A 136 23.32 0.36 8.94
N ALA A 137 22.30 1.19 9.13
CA ALA A 137 22.34 2.31 10.07
C ALA A 137 22.49 1.85 11.53
N ALA A 138 21.81 0.76 11.92
CA ALA A 138 21.97 0.14 13.23
C ALA A 138 23.40 -0.37 13.46
N ARG A 139 24.03 -0.99 12.44
CA ARG A 139 25.44 -1.39 12.49
C ARG A 139 26.39 -0.19 12.61
N ALA A 140 26.03 0.95 12.02
CA ALA A 140 26.81 2.18 12.07
C ALA A 140 26.57 3.04 13.33
N GLY A 141 25.69 2.63 14.24
CA GLY A 141 25.34 3.37 15.47
C GLY A 141 24.51 4.65 15.22
N ALA A 142 24.04 4.87 13.99
CA ALA A 142 23.18 6.01 13.66
C ALA A 142 21.72 5.67 14.02
N ARG A 143 21.03 6.58 14.73
CA ARG A 143 19.58 6.48 14.94
C ARG A 143 18.87 7.06 13.69
N PRO A 144 18.21 6.25 12.85
CA PRO A 144 17.67 6.73 11.57
C PRO A 144 16.50 7.71 11.70
N ASN A 145 15.85 7.76 12.87
CA ASN A 145 14.58 8.46 13.09
C ASN A 145 14.66 9.64 14.08
N GLN A 146 15.83 10.28 14.27
CA GLN A 146 15.85 11.50 15.08
C GLN A 146 15.17 12.64 14.30
N PRO A 147 14.08 13.25 14.81
CA PRO A 147 13.56 14.47 14.21
C PRO A 147 14.63 15.56 14.35
N SER A 148 14.86 16.31 13.27
CA SER A 148 15.69 17.51 13.31
C SER A 148 15.13 18.43 14.39
N SER A 149 15.95 18.75 15.40
CA SER A 149 15.58 19.72 16.44
C SER A 149 15.09 21.01 15.78
N PRO A 150 13.99 21.63 16.24
CA PRO A 150 13.61 22.93 15.73
C PRO A 150 14.73 23.91 16.07
N SER A 151 15.29 24.55 15.05
CA SER A 151 16.11 25.74 15.22
C SER A 151 15.25 26.77 15.97
N GLY A 152 15.67 27.08 17.20
CA GLY A 152 15.07 28.16 17.96
C GLY A 152 15.39 29.49 17.31
N ASP A 153 14.35 30.28 17.09
CA ASP A 153 14.33 31.74 17.07
C ASP A 153 13.04 32.19 17.77
#